data_AF-A0A9D5PE69-F1
#
_entry.id   AF-A0A9D5PE69-F1
#
_cell.length_a   1.000
_cell.length_b   1.000
_cell.length_c   1.000
_cell.angle_alpha   90.00
_cell.angle_beta   90.00
_cell.angle_gamma   90.00
#
_symmetry.space_group_name_H-M   'P 1'
#
loop_
_entity.id
_entity.type
_entity.pdbx_description
1 polymer ?
#
loop_
_entity_poly.entity_id
_entity_poly.type
_entity_poly.pdbx_seq_one_letter_code
_entity_poly.pdbx_strand_id
1 'polypeptide(L)'
;MKKVLILTLLLMLSMAAHSQGIYTKVTKYDKFDDVEWEKNIKTLISKSDSTIVIETKGSKPEEYRYKDIFPLAEHDGNRDNLVNIVADVWGYESQYIVFSEKNIEEFKKDYEENLGAEADSLSEDALKMALGLMVIKQIKNLPTITFRTISRYDFTFEYKTDMVWIKFKDGSRIIYSK
;
A
#
# COMPACT_ATOMS: atom_id res chain seq x y z
N MET A 1 12.23 -36.21 -12.12
CA MET A 1 12.62 -35.23 -11.08
C MET A 1 12.98 -33.86 -11.66
N LYS A 2 13.96 -33.72 -12.56
CA LYS A 2 14.31 -32.41 -13.18
C LYS A 2 13.13 -31.69 -13.87
N LYS A 3 12.29 -32.44 -14.60
CA LYS A 3 11.09 -31.89 -15.27
C LYS A 3 10.00 -31.42 -14.29
N VAL A 4 9.89 -32.05 -13.12
CA VAL A 4 8.93 -31.67 -12.08
C VAL A 4 9.39 -30.39 -11.40
N LEU A 5 10.67 -30.30 -11.04
CA LEU A 5 11.28 -29.09 -10.47
C LEU A 5 11.15 -27.85 -11.36
N ILE A 6 11.33 -28.00 -12.67
CA ILE A 6 11.15 -26.89 -13.62
C ILE A 6 9.68 -26.47 -13.69
N LEU A 7 8.75 -27.42 -13.64
CA LEU A 7 7.32 -27.13 -13.64
C LEU A 7 6.89 -26.42 -12.34
N THR A 8 7.39 -26.84 -11.17
CA THR A 8 7.14 -26.15 -9.90
C THR A 8 7.76 -24.76 -9.87
N LEU A 9 8.96 -24.57 -10.43
CA LEU A 9 9.58 -23.25 -10.52
C LEU A 9 8.80 -22.32 -11.44
N LEU A 10 8.33 -22.82 -12.60
CA LEU A 10 7.47 -22.07 -13.52
C LEU A 10 6.12 -21.73 -12.90
N LEU A 11 5.52 -22.64 -12.11
CA LEU A 11 4.29 -22.39 -11.34
C LEU A 11 4.50 -21.34 -10.24
N MET A 12 5.63 -21.36 -9.53
CA MET A 12 5.94 -20.35 -8.51
C MET A 12 6.22 -18.97 -9.13
N LEU A 13 6.91 -18.92 -10.28
CA LEU A 13 7.13 -17.68 -11.03
C LEU A 13 5.84 -17.13 -11.63
N SER A 14 4.92 -17.99 -12.11
CA SER A 14 3.62 -17.55 -12.62
C SER A 14 2.69 -17.07 -11.49
N MET A 15 2.78 -17.67 -10.30
CA MET A 15 2.06 -17.20 -9.10
C MET A 15 2.62 -15.86 -8.58
N ALA A 16 3.94 -15.66 -8.59
CA ALA A 16 4.56 -14.38 -8.24
C ALA A 16 4.20 -13.26 -9.23
N ALA A 17 3.99 -13.60 -10.51
CA ALA A 17 3.55 -12.65 -11.53
C ALA A 17 2.07 -12.24 -11.39
N HIS A 18 1.24 -12.97 -10.63
CA HIS A 18 -0.21 -12.73 -10.54
C HIS A 18 -0.63 -11.64 -9.55
N SER A 19 0.26 -11.09 -8.70
CA SER A 19 -0.07 -9.94 -7.82
C SER A 19 0.79 -8.69 -8.05
N GLN A 20 1.56 -8.65 -9.14
CA GLN A 20 2.50 -7.57 -9.44
C GLN A 20 1.98 -6.67 -10.57
N GLY A 21 1.68 -5.41 -10.24
CA GLY A 21 1.35 -4.39 -11.23
C GLY A 21 2.60 -3.70 -11.76
N ILE A 22 2.79 -3.69 -13.08
CA ILE A 22 3.83 -2.88 -13.74
C ILE A 22 3.22 -1.53 -14.10
N TYR A 23 3.73 -0.45 -13.50
CA TYR A 23 3.34 0.93 -13.78
C TYR A 23 4.43 1.62 -14.58
N THR A 24 4.06 2.49 -15.51
CA THR A 24 4.97 3.09 -16.51
C THR A 24 5.24 4.56 -16.25
N LYS A 25 4.42 5.20 -15.41
CA LYS A 25 4.46 6.62 -15.11
C LYS A 25 4.26 6.87 -13.62
N VAL A 26 5.04 7.81 -13.09
CA VAL A 26 4.94 8.28 -11.70
C VAL A 26 4.84 9.80 -11.69
N THR A 27 3.82 10.32 -11.01
CA THR A 27 3.59 11.77 -10.86
C THR A 27 3.47 12.11 -9.38
N LYS A 28 4.20 13.14 -8.94
CA LYS A 28 4.08 13.71 -7.60
C LYS A 28 3.24 14.98 -7.68
N TYR A 29 2.24 15.04 -6.81
CA TYR A 29 1.44 16.22 -6.57
C TYR A 29 1.71 16.76 -5.16
N ASP A 30 1.64 18.06 -5.01
CA ASP A 30 1.60 18.71 -3.72
C ASP A 30 0.19 18.63 -3.09
N LYS A 31 -0.04 19.37 -2.00
CA LYS A 31 -1.32 19.39 -1.27
C LYS A 31 -2.42 20.23 -1.94
N PHE A 32 -2.08 20.99 -2.97
CA PHE A 32 -2.99 21.85 -3.73
C PHE A 32 -3.31 21.27 -5.12
N ASP A 33 -2.95 20.00 -5.34
CA ASP A 33 -3.10 19.29 -6.62
C ASP A 33 -2.19 19.82 -7.74
N ASP A 34 -1.14 20.60 -7.41
CA ASP A 34 -0.13 21.04 -8.38
C ASP A 34 0.89 19.92 -8.62
N VAL A 35 1.32 19.75 -9.88
CA VAL A 35 2.33 18.75 -10.25
C VAL A 35 3.72 19.27 -9.88
N GLU A 36 4.36 18.65 -8.88
CA GLU A 36 5.75 18.97 -8.52
C GLU A 36 6.73 18.36 -9.52
N TRP A 37 6.51 17.10 -9.90
CA TRP A 37 7.31 16.42 -10.92
C TRP A 37 6.59 15.22 -11.52
N GLU A 38 7.05 14.83 -12.71
CA GLU A 38 6.54 13.69 -13.46
C GLU A 38 7.70 12.91 -14.12
N LYS A 39 7.62 11.57 -14.08
CA LYS A 39 8.64 10.68 -14.67
C LYS A 39 7.99 9.51 -15.39
N ASN A 40 8.45 9.23 -16.62
CA ASN A 40 8.15 7.99 -17.34
C ASN A 40 9.15 6.91 -16.91
N ILE A 41 8.84 6.21 -15.82
CA ILE A 41 9.73 5.23 -15.19
C ILE A 41 8.94 3.99 -14.78
N LYS A 42 9.51 2.83 -15.10
CA LYS A 42 8.92 1.55 -14.74
C LYS A 42 8.98 1.36 -13.22
N THR A 43 7.84 1.09 -12.63
CA THR A 43 7.68 0.77 -11.21
C THR A 43 6.91 -0.52 -11.06
N LEU A 44 7.45 -1.44 -10.28
CA LEU A 44 6.75 -2.66 -9.88
C LEU A 44 6.10 -2.43 -8.53
N ILE A 45 4.80 -2.69 -8.43
CA ILE A 45 4.08 -2.67 -7.15
C ILE A 45 3.52 -4.05 -6.91
N SER A 46 3.98 -4.68 -5.84
CA SER A 46 3.59 -6.02 -5.41
C SER A 46 2.84 -5.95 -4.10
N LYS A 47 1.75 -6.70 -3.97
CA LYS A 47 0.98 -6.82 -2.73
C LYS A 47 0.94 -8.28 -2.28
N SER A 48 1.24 -8.50 -1.00
CA SER A 48 1.02 -9.74 -0.27
C SER A 48 -0.01 -9.50 0.83
N ASP A 49 -0.29 -10.51 1.67
CA ASP A 49 -1.32 -10.44 2.72
C ASP A 49 -1.06 -9.37 3.80
N SER A 50 0.19 -8.94 3.99
CA SER A 50 0.57 -7.98 5.03
C SER A 50 1.51 -6.88 4.56
N THR A 51 1.96 -6.94 3.31
CA THR A 51 3.03 -6.08 2.80
C THR A 51 2.72 -5.58 1.38
N ILE A 52 3.05 -4.33 1.12
CA ILE A 52 3.09 -3.71 -0.19
C ILE A 52 4.54 -3.31 -0.44
N VAL A 53 5.09 -3.70 -1.59
CA VAL A 53 6.46 -3.36 -2.00
C VAL A 53 6.40 -2.54 -3.27
N ILE A 54 7.08 -1.39 -3.27
CA ILE A 54 7.19 -0.48 -4.42
C ILE A 54 8.64 -0.43 -4.88
N GLU A 55 8.89 -0.93 -6.09
CA GLU A 55 10.22 -0.97 -6.70
C GLU A 55 10.26 -0.09 -7.94
N THR A 56 10.79 1.11 -7.80
CA THR A 56 11.03 2.01 -8.95
C THR A 56 12.40 1.69 -9.56
N LYS A 57 12.49 1.58 -10.88
CA LYS A 57 13.74 1.26 -11.58
C LYS A 57 14.88 2.21 -11.16
N GLY A 58 15.96 1.67 -10.61
CA GLY A 58 17.12 2.47 -10.20
C GLY A 58 17.01 3.10 -8.80
N SER A 59 16.00 2.73 -8.02
CA SER A 59 15.82 3.12 -6.62
C SER A 59 15.79 1.88 -5.72
N LYS A 60 16.09 2.06 -4.42
CA LYS A 60 15.92 0.99 -3.43
C LYS A 60 14.41 0.67 -3.30
N PRO A 61 14.01 -0.61 -3.20
CA PRO A 61 12.65 -1.00 -2.86
C PRO A 61 12.16 -0.34 -1.58
N GLU A 62 10.93 0.16 -1.58
CA GLU A 62 10.24 0.62 -0.39
C GLU A 62 9.22 -0.43 0.06
N GLU A 63 9.33 -0.86 1.32
CA GLU A 63 8.42 -1.82 1.95
C GLU A 63 7.44 -1.10 2.88
N TYR A 64 6.17 -1.40 2.71
CA TYR A 64 5.06 -0.90 3.50
C TYR A 64 4.28 -2.06 4.09
N ARG A 65 4.16 -2.12 5.43
CA ARG A 65 3.31 -3.10 6.12
C ARG A 65 1.89 -2.56 6.24
N TYR A 66 0.90 -3.43 6.25
CA TYR A 66 -0.49 -3.07 6.50
C TYR A 66 -1.24 -4.22 7.17
N LYS A 67 -2.45 -3.93 7.67
CA LYS A 67 -3.40 -4.94 8.12
C LYS A 67 -4.73 -4.75 7.42
N ASP A 68 -5.25 -5.82 6.86
CA ASP A 68 -6.55 -5.86 6.20
C ASP A 68 -7.67 -6.03 7.23
N ILE A 69 -7.90 -5.00 8.04
CA ILE A 69 -8.93 -4.96 9.09
C ILE A 69 -9.50 -3.55 9.19
N PHE A 70 -10.80 -3.42 9.44
CA PHE A 70 -11.40 -2.13 9.77
C PHE A 70 -10.86 -1.60 11.12
N PRO A 71 -10.50 -0.31 11.26
CA PRO A 71 -10.56 0.79 10.29
C PRO A 71 -9.23 1.06 9.54
N LEU A 72 -8.30 0.11 9.52
CA LEU A 72 -7.00 0.23 8.86
C LEU A 72 -7.05 -0.07 7.35
N ALA A 73 -8.13 -0.69 6.89
CA ALA A 73 -8.41 -0.95 5.49
C ALA A 73 -9.88 -0.67 5.18
N GLU A 74 -10.14 -0.23 3.95
CA GLU A 74 -11.47 0.03 3.39
C GLU A 74 -11.50 -0.48 1.94
N HIS A 75 -12.62 -1.09 1.54
CA HIS A 75 -12.79 -1.69 0.23
C HIS A 75 -14.14 -1.30 -0.36
N ASP A 76 -14.08 -0.60 -1.48
CA ASP A 76 -15.26 -0.12 -2.20
C ASP A 76 -15.41 -0.90 -3.50
N GLY A 77 -16.44 -1.74 -3.55
CA GLY A 77 -16.73 -2.61 -4.68
C GLY A 77 -15.71 -3.72 -4.88
N ASN A 78 -15.88 -4.46 -5.96
CA ASN A 78 -14.93 -5.44 -6.47
C ASN A 78 -15.22 -5.69 -7.96
N ARG A 79 -14.52 -6.65 -8.57
CA ARG A 79 -14.71 -6.98 -10.00
C ARG A 79 -16.15 -7.41 -10.34
N ASP A 80 -16.86 -8.03 -9.40
CA ASP A 80 -18.22 -8.53 -9.58
C ASP A 80 -19.28 -7.50 -9.13
N ASN A 81 -18.88 -6.45 -8.41
CA ASN A 81 -19.74 -5.40 -7.88
C ASN A 81 -19.06 -4.03 -8.04
N LEU A 82 -19.21 -3.42 -9.21
CA LEU A 82 -18.68 -2.10 -9.49
C LEU A 82 -19.43 -1.03 -8.69
N VAL A 83 -18.70 -0.02 -8.24
CA VAL A 83 -19.23 1.13 -7.53
C VAL A 83 -18.81 2.42 -8.21
N ASN A 84 -19.59 3.48 -8.04
CA ASN A 84 -19.20 4.83 -8.42
C ASN A 84 -18.17 5.32 -7.39
N ILE A 85 -16.90 5.33 -7.79
CA ILE A 85 -15.80 5.67 -6.89
C ILE A 85 -15.72 7.19 -6.72
N VAL A 86 -15.86 7.93 -7.82
CA VAL A 86 -15.84 9.40 -7.82
C VAL A 86 -16.37 9.93 -9.14
N ALA A 87 -17.26 10.93 -9.11
CA ALA A 87 -17.67 11.74 -10.27
C ALA A 87 -17.90 10.91 -11.57
N ASP A 88 -18.75 9.89 -11.50
CA ASP A 88 -19.11 8.99 -12.60
C ASP A 88 -17.96 8.11 -13.13
N VAL A 89 -16.91 7.96 -12.33
CA VAL A 89 -15.86 6.97 -12.53
C VAL A 89 -16.23 5.69 -11.79
N TRP A 90 -16.56 4.65 -12.56
CA TRP A 90 -16.95 3.35 -12.05
C TRP A 90 -15.75 2.40 -11.96
N GLY A 91 -15.74 1.56 -10.93
CA GLY A 91 -14.68 0.60 -10.71
C GLY A 91 -14.74 0.00 -9.31
N TYR A 92 -13.57 -0.32 -8.77
CA TYR A 92 -13.42 -0.66 -7.37
C TYR A 92 -12.10 -0.11 -6.83
N GLU A 93 -12.04 0.09 -5.51
CA GLU A 93 -10.81 0.50 -4.85
C GLU A 93 -10.59 -0.19 -3.51
N SER A 94 -9.34 -0.23 -3.08
CA SER A 94 -8.95 -0.71 -1.77
C SER A 94 -7.92 0.23 -1.19
N GLN A 95 -8.20 0.71 0.02
CA GLN A 95 -7.37 1.66 0.75
C GLN A 95 -6.74 0.96 1.95
N TYR A 96 -5.46 1.22 2.18
CA TYR A 96 -4.71 0.64 3.29
C TYR A 96 -3.92 1.73 4.00
N ILE A 97 -4.06 1.80 5.32
CA ILE A 97 -3.17 2.59 6.17
C ILE A 97 -1.89 1.79 6.35
N VAL A 98 -0.76 2.38 5.97
CA VAL A 98 0.50 1.65 5.86
C VAL A 98 1.60 2.16 6.78
N PHE A 99 2.51 1.26 7.12
CA PHE A 99 3.65 1.48 8.00
C PHE A 99 4.94 1.23 7.24
N SER A 100 5.81 2.23 7.14
CA SER A 100 7.20 1.98 6.75
C SER A 100 8.00 1.49 7.95
N GLU A 101 9.16 0.88 7.70
CA GLU A 101 10.12 0.52 8.74
C GLU A 101 10.50 1.73 9.60
N LYS A 102 10.71 2.89 8.95
CA LYS A 102 10.98 4.16 9.61
C LYS A 102 9.88 4.55 10.61
N ASN A 103 8.61 4.43 10.24
CA ASN A 103 7.51 4.77 11.15
C ASN A 103 7.51 3.86 12.39
N ILE A 104 7.83 2.58 12.21
CA ILE A 104 7.90 1.61 13.31
C ILE A 104 9.05 1.96 14.26
N GLU A 105 10.22 2.32 13.72
CA GLU A 105 11.37 2.76 14.52
C GLU A 105 11.07 4.04 15.30
N GLU A 106 10.41 5.02 14.67
CA GLU A 106 9.97 6.25 15.33
C GLU A 106 9.00 5.97 16.47
N PHE A 107 8.04 5.05 16.28
CA PHE A 107 7.12 4.66 17.35
C PHE A 107 7.81 3.94 18.51
N LYS A 108 8.79 3.08 18.23
CA LYS A 108 9.57 2.42 19.29
C LYS A 108 10.35 3.44 20.10
N LYS A 109 11.00 4.39 19.43
CA LYS A 109 11.76 5.45 20.09
C LYS A 109 10.85 6.33 20.96
N ASP A 110 9.73 6.80 20.42
CA ASP A 110 8.74 7.60 21.17
C ASP A 110 8.19 6.82 22.37
N TYR A 111 7.98 5.51 22.21
CA TYR A 111 7.56 4.63 23.31
C TYR A 111 8.60 4.55 24.44
N GLU A 112 9.87 4.30 24.09
CA GLU A 112 10.99 4.22 25.03
C GLU A 112 11.19 5.55 25.77
N GLU A 113 11.10 6.68 25.06
CA GLU A 113 11.26 8.02 25.65
C GLU A 113 10.11 8.40 26.60
N ASN A 114 8.87 7.99 26.31
CA ASN A 114 7.70 8.36 27.11
C ASN A 114 7.47 7.48 28.35
N LEU A 115 7.99 6.24 28.40
CA LEU A 115 7.85 5.33 29.54
C LEU A 115 9.10 5.21 30.42
N GLY A 116 10.26 5.67 29.94
CA GLY A 116 11.52 5.60 30.70
C GLY A 116 11.84 4.17 31.16
N ALA A 117 12.34 4.01 32.39
CA ALA A 117 12.81 2.74 32.95
C ALA A 117 11.72 1.65 33.11
N GLU A 118 10.43 1.98 32.95
CA GLU A 118 9.33 1.02 33.02
C GLU A 118 9.16 0.21 31.72
N ALA A 119 9.69 0.71 30.59
CA ALA A 119 9.63 -0.01 29.31
C ALA A 119 10.33 -1.37 29.35
N ASP A 120 11.47 -1.46 30.05
CA ASP A 120 12.27 -2.69 30.20
C ASP A 120 11.60 -3.74 31.11
N SER A 121 10.62 -3.32 31.91
CA SER A 121 9.87 -4.20 32.85
C SER A 121 8.66 -4.88 32.22
N LEU A 122 8.28 -4.48 31.01
CA LEU A 122 7.10 -5.00 30.33
C LEU A 122 7.42 -6.30 29.61
N SER A 123 6.47 -7.24 29.64
CA SER A 123 6.55 -8.43 28.80
C SER A 123 6.51 -8.05 27.32
N GLU A 124 7.08 -8.89 26.46
CA GLU A 124 7.09 -8.69 25.01
C GLU A 124 5.66 -8.50 24.45
N ASP A 125 4.66 -9.17 25.03
CA ASP A 125 3.27 -9.04 24.63
C ASP A 125 2.65 -7.70 25.04
N ALA A 126 2.97 -7.20 26.25
CA ALA A 126 2.54 -5.88 26.69
C ALA A 126 3.18 -4.78 25.82
N LEU A 127 4.45 -4.95 25.43
CA LEU A 127 5.15 -4.06 24.51
C LEU A 127 4.46 -4.05 23.13
N LYS A 128 4.15 -5.22 22.56
CA LYS A 128 3.42 -5.32 21.28
C LYS A 128 2.05 -4.66 21.34
N MET A 129 1.32 -4.85 22.43
CA MET A 129 0.00 -4.23 22.62
C MET A 129 0.11 -2.70 22.71
N ALA A 130 1.08 -2.18 23.46
CA ALA A 130 1.27 -0.76 23.62
C ALA A 130 1.72 -0.07 22.32
N LEU A 131 2.63 -0.69 21.57
CA LEU A 131 3.00 -0.24 20.21
C LEU A 131 1.79 -0.25 19.28
N GLY A 132 0.94 -1.30 19.35
CA GLY A 132 -0.32 -1.36 18.60
C GLY A 132 -1.28 -0.21 18.93
N LEU A 133 -1.40 0.15 20.21
CA LEU A 133 -2.22 1.29 20.64
C LEU A 133 -1.66 2.65 20.20
N MET A 134 -0.33 2.82 20.22
CA MET A 134 0.32 4.02 19.71
C MET A 134 0.11 4.18 18.21
N VAL A 135 0.28 3.09 17.46
CA VAL A 135 -0.06 3.02 16.05
C VAL A 135 -1.50 3.50 15.82
N ILE A 136 -2.46 2.99 16.60
CA ILE A 136 -3.87 3.40 16.49
C ILE A 136 -4.04 4.91 16.74
N LYS A 137 -3.41 5.46 17.77
CA LYS A 137 -3.47 6.91 18.07
C LYS A 137 -2.89 7.75 16.93
N GLN A 138 -1.88 7.24 16.23
CA GLN A 138 -1.18 7.94 15.17
C GLN A 138 -1.69 7.60 13.76
N ILE A 139 -2.76 6.79 13.63
CA ILE A 139 -3.32 6.38 12.33
C ILE A 139 -3.50 7.56 11.37
N LYS A 140 -4.01 8.70 11.85
CA LYS A 140 -4.26 9.90 11.01
C LYS A 140 -2.99 10.55 10.45
N ASN A 141 -1.83 10.23 11.01
CA ASN A 141 -0.53 10.73 10.56
C ASN A 141 0.16 9.79 9.58
N LEU A 142 -0.38 8.60 9.35
CA LEU A 142 0.23 7.59 8.50
C LEU A 142 -0.18 7.76 7.04
N PRO A 143 0.70 7.39 6.11
CA PRO A 143 0.34 7.37 4.70
C PRO A 143 -0.75 6.32 4.42
N THR A 144 -1.56 6.61 3.43
CA THR A 144 -2.56 5.67 2.89
C THR A 144 -2.16 5.29 1.48
N ILE A 145 -2.10 3.98 1.19
CA ILE A 145 -1.95 3.47 -0.17
C ILE A 145 -3.31 3.04 -0.68
N THR A 146 -3.72 3.58 -1.82
CA THR A 146 -4.95 3.18 -2.50
C THR A 146 -4.61 2.49 -3.81
N PHE A 147 -5.23 1.33 -4.02
CA PHE A 147 -5.29 0.64 -5.30
C PHE A 147 -6.66 0.92 -5.91
N ARG A 148 -6.70 1.47 -7.12
CA ARG A 148 -7.94 1.74 -7.85
C ARG A 148 -7.88 1.12 -9.22
N THR A 149 -8.91 0.36 -9.55
CA THR A 149 -9.12 -0.14 -10.90
C THR A 149 -10.37 0.52 -11.46
N ILE A 150 -10.23 1.13 -12.63
CA ILE A 150 -11.32 1.82 -13.32
C ILE A 150 -11.88 0.91 -14.40
N SER A 151 -13.21 0.75 -14.42
CA SER A 151 -13.95 0.09 -15.49
C SER A 151 -14.27 1.07 -16.62
N ARG A 152 -14.38 0.57 -17.84
CA ARG A 152 -14.88 1.34 -18.99
C ARG A 152 -16.39 1.55 -18.93
N TYR A 153 -17.11 0.62 -18.30
CA TYR A 153 -18.56 0.65 -18.15
C TYR A 153 -18.97 0.56 -16.68
N ASP A 154 -20.15 1.07 -16.37
CA ASP A 154 -20.76 1.13 -15.04
C ASP A 154 -21.40 -0.19 -14.59
N PHE A 155 -21.98 -0.96 -15.51
CA PHE A 155 -22.69 -2.21 -15.20
C PHE A 155 -21.90 -3.51 -15.47
N THR A 156 -20.74 -3.44 -16.11
CA THR A 156 -19.90 -4.60 -16.41
C THR A 156 -18.43 -4.24 -16.35
N PHE A 157 -17.60 -5.17 -15.88
CA PHE A 157 -16.16 -4.93 -15.79
C PHE A 157 -15.49 -5.10 -17.15
N GLU A 158 -15.12 -3.99 -17.75
CA GLU A 158 -14.11 -3.96 -18.82
C GLU A 158 -12.97 -3.05 -18.40
N TYR A 159 -11.75 -3.57 -18.38
CA TYR A 159 -10.59 -2.87 -17.86
C TYR A 159 -10.28 -1.56 -18.63
N LYS A 160 -10.22 -0.43 -17.91
CA LYS A 160 -9.76 0.86 -18.46
C LYS A 160 -8.32 1.16 -18.04
N THR A 161 -8.06 1.22 -16.73
CA THR A 161 -6.74 1.51 -16.18
C THR A 161 -6.66 1.10 -14.71
N ASP A 162 -5.43 0.89 -14.23
CA ASP A 162 -5.09 0.73 -12.82
C ASP A 162 -4.24 1.90 -12.38
N MET A 163 -4.54 2.40 -11.19
CA MET A 163 -3.75 3.41 -10.52
C MET A 163 -3.45 2.96 -9.10
N VAL A 164 -2.24 3.27 -8.65
CA VAL A 164 -1.89 3.18 -7.23
C VAL A 164 -1.43 4.55 -6.80
N TRP A 165 -1.86 5.03 -5.64
CA TRP A 165 -1.26 6.22 -5.08
C TRP A 165 -1.02 6.11 -3.60
N ILE A 166 -0.03 6.87 -3.15
CA ILE A 166 0.29 7.09 -1.75
C ILE A 166 -0.14 8.50 -1.41
N LYS A 167 -1.04 8.64 -0.44
CA LYS A 167 -1.43 9.93 0.14
C LYS A 167 -0.70 10.12 1.46
N PHE A 168 0.02 11.23 1.60
CA PHE A 168 0.75 11.58 2.81
C PHE A 168 -0.06 12.49 3.72
N LYS A 169 0.37 12.60 4.98
CA LYS A 169 -0.28 13.44 6.02
C LYS A 169 -0.42 14.90 5.60
N ASP A 170 0.57 15.44 4.88
CA ASP A 170 0.57 16.83 4.42
C ASP A 170 -0.42 17.12 3.28
N GLY A 171 -1.11 16.09 2.79
CA GLY A 171 -2.05 16.17 1.67
C GLY A 171 -1.42 15.88 0.31
N SER A 172 -0.08 15.83 0.22
CA SER A 172 0.62 15.50 -1.01
C SER A 172 0.40 14.05 -1.41
N ARG A 173 0.59 13.73 -2.70
CA ARG A 173 0.36 12.37 -3.21
C ARG A 173 1.34 11.98 -4.30
N ILE A 174 1.71 10.70 -4.34
CA ILE A 174 2.46 10.11 -5.45
C ILE A 174 1.52 9.14 -6.15
N ILE A 175 1.34 9.29 -7.46
CA ILE A 175 0.45 8.46 -8.27
C ILE A 175 1.28 7.66 -9.28
N TYR A 176 1.06 6.35 -9.30
CA TYR A 176 1.57 5.38 -10.26
C TYR A 176 0.44 5.02 -11.21
N SER A 177 0.68 5.12 -12.52
CA SER A 177 -0.32 4.83 -13.57
C SER A 177 0.26 3.94 -14.67
N LYS A 178 -0.63 3.22 -15.35
CA LYS A 178 -0.35 2.36 -16.52
C LYS A 178 -0.79 3.03 -17.81
#